data_AF-Q00751-F1
#
_entry.id   AF-Q00751-F1
#
_cell.length_a   1.000
_cell.length_b   1.000
_cell.length_c   1.000
_cell.angle_alpha   90.00
_cell.angle_beta   90.00
_cell.angle_gamma   90.00
#
_symmetry.space_group_name_H-M   'P 1'
#
loop_
_entity.id
_entity.type
_entity.pdbx_description
1 polymer ?
#
loop_
_entity_poly.entity_id
_entity_poly.type
_entity_poly.pdbx_seq_one_letter_code
_entity_poly.pdbx_strand_id
1 'polypeptide(L)'
;MKKEEKINYFWKYVLLTVGGILILIPLMVTVFSSFKKTKDIMNHFFAFPNPITLDNYKRLLADGVGGYFWNSTVITVLSVLVVMLFIPAAAYSIARNMSRRKAFNIMYSLLILGIFVPFQVIMIPITVMMSKLGLANMWGLIILYLTYAIPQTLFLYVGYIKLSVPDSLDEAAEIDGADKLTTYRKIIFPMLKPMHATTLIINALWFWNDFMLPLLILNKDSSMWTLPLFQYNYSGQYFNDYGPSFASYIVGIITITIVYLIFQKHIIAGMSNGAVK
;
A
#
# COMPACT_ATOMS: atom_id res chain seq x y z
N MET A 1 -15.44 33.97 -22.10
CA MET A 1 -14.19 33.22 -22.36
C MET A 1 -13.55 33.74 -23.63
N LYS A 2 -12.32 34.27 -23.55
CA LYS A 2 -11.57 34.80 -24.69
C LYS A 2 -11.23 33.66 -25.68
N LYS A 3 -11.13 33.96 -26.98
CA LYS A 3 -10.84 32.96 -28.04
C LYS A 3 -9.56 32.14 -27.75
N GLU A 4 -8.56 32.79 -27.17
CA GLU A 4 -7.30 32.16 -26.72
C GLU A 4 -7.54 31.12 -25.62
N GLU A 5 -8.47 31.36 -24.68
CA GLU A 5 -8.81 30.40 -23.63
C GLU A 5 -9.43 29.13 -24.22
N LYS A 6 -10.33 29.26 -25.22
CA LYS A 6 -10.95 28.10 -25.89
C LYS A 6 -9.91 27.21 -26.61
N ILE A 7 -8.95 27.82 -27.31
CA ILE A 7 -7.87 27.08 -28.00
C ILE A 7 -6.99 26.34 -26.99
N ASN A 8 -6.67 26.98 -25.86
CA ASN A 8 -5.88 26.35 -24.80
C ASN A 8 -6.60 25.16 -24.15
N TYR A 9 -7.92 25.24 -23.93
CA TYR A 9 -8.68 24.10 -23.42
C TYR A 9 -8.77 22.96 -24.43
N PHE A 10 -8.93 23.24 -25.73
CA PHE A 10 -8.95 22.20 -26.77
C PHE A 10 -7.68 21.35 -26.74
N TRP A 11 -6.49 21.99 -26.77
CA TRP A 11 -5.22 21.27 -26.73
C TRP A 11 -5.00 20.51 -25.41
N LYS A 12 -5.47 21.05 -24.27
CA LYS A 12 -5.46 20.34 -22.99
C LYS A 12 -6.30 19.06 -23.04
N TYR A 13 -7.51 19.11 -23.59
CA TYR A 13 -8.36 17.92 -23.72
C TYR A 13 -7.80 16.89 -24.69
N VAL A 14 -7.20 17.32 -25.81
CA VAL A 14 -6.50 16.42 -26.73
C VAL A 14 -5.35 15.72 -26.02
N LEU A 15 -4.49 16.47 -25.31
CA LEU A 15 -3.37 15.90 -24.56
C LEU A 15 -3.83 14.91 -23.49
N LEU A 16 -4.86 15.26 -22.70
CA LEU A 16 -5.43 14.38 -21.68
C LEU A 16 -6.03 13.10 -22.28
N THR A 17 -6.72 13.21 -23.41
CA THR A 17 -7.33 12.05 -24.10
C THR A 17 -6.26 11.13 -24.65
N VAL A 18 -5.24 11.67 -25.35
CA VAL A 18 -4.12 10.90 -25.87
C VAL A 18 -3.33 10.24 -24.74
N GLY A 19 -3.01 10.99 -23.67
CA GLY A 19 -2.34 10.45 -22.49
C GLY A 19 -3.14 9.31 -21.83
N GLY A 20 -4.46 9.48 -21.71
CA GLY A 20 -5.37 8.44 -21.21
C GLY A 20 -5.33 7.17 -22.07
N ILE A 21 -5.40 7.30 -23.40
CA ILE A 21 -5.31 6.15 -24.32
C ILE A 21 -3.95 5.45 -24.18
N LEU A 22 -2.85 6.20 -24.11
CA LEU A 22 -1.50 5.64 -23.97
C LEU A 22 -1.34 4.80 -22.70
N ILE A 23 -1.92 5.24 -21.58
CA ILE A 23 -1.91 4.49 -20.30
C ILE A 23 -2.70 3.18 -20.42
N LEU A 24 -3.74 3.13 -21.25
CA LEU A 24 -4.56 1.93 -21.45
C LEU A 24 -3.91 0.88 -22.35
N ILE A 25 -2.91 1.24 -23.18
CA ILE A 25 -2.28 0.29 -24.11
C ILE A 25 -1.60 -0.88 -23.38
N PRO A 26 -0.72 -0.68 -22.37
CA PRO A 26 -0.13 -1.80 -21.62
C PRO A 26 -1.17 -2.66 -20.91
N LEU A 27 -2.25 -2.05 -20.39
CA LEU A 27 -3.35 -2.78 -19.77
C LEU A 27 -4.07 -3.66 -20.79
N MET A 28 -4.41 -3.10 -21.95
CA MET A 28 -5.02 -3.83 -23.07
C MET A 28 -4.15 -5.01 -23.50
N VAL A 29 -2.85 -4.79 -23.69
CA VAL A 29 -1.89 -5.84 -24.05
C VAL A 29 -1.80 -6.91 -22.97
N THR A 30 -1.79 -6.53 -21.69
CA THR A 30 -1.76 -7.48 -20.56
C THR A 30 -3.02 -8.35 -20.57
N VAL A 31 -4.18 -7.73 -20.76
CA VAL A 31 -5.47 -8.44 -20.88
C VAL A 31 -5.44 -9.38 -22.08
N PHE A 32 -5.13 -8.89 -23.29
CA PHE A 32 -5.12 -9.72 -24.49
C PHE A 32 -4.12 -10.87 -24.39
N SER A 33 -2.92 -10.61 -23.88
CA SER A 33 -1.86 -11.62 -23.75
C SER A 33 -2.23 -12.70 -22.72
N SER A 34 -2.99 -12.36 -21.67
CA SER A 34 -3.49 -13.35 -20.72
C SER A 34 -4.42 -14.40 -21.34
N PHE A 35 -5.03 -14.10 -22.49
CA PHE A 35 -5.92 -15.00 -23.25
C PHE A 35 -5.28 -15.59 -24.52
N LYS A 36 -3.96 -15.42 -24.72
CA LYS A 36 -3.22 -15.95 -25.87
C LYS A 36 -2.26 -17.05 -25.46
N LYS A 37 -1.93 -17.95 -26.39
CA LYS A 37 -0.76 -18.82 -26.23
C LYS A 37 0.51 -17.99 -26.37
N THR A 38 1.56 -18.38 -25.67
CA THR A 38 2.87 -17.73 -25.69
C THR A 38 3.41 -17.47 -27.10
N LYS A 39 3.24 -18.42 -28.02
CA LYS A 39 3.62 -18.26 -29.44
C LYS A 39 2.91 -17.07 -30.11
N ASP A 40 1.63 -16.85 -29.81
CA ASP A 40 0.84 -15.76 -30.40
C ASP A 40 1.18 -14.40 -29.77
N ILE A 41 1.60 -14.39 -28.49
CA ILE A 41 2.13 -13.19 -27.82
C ILE A 41 3.42 -12.75 -28.51
N MET A 42 4.33 -13.69 -28.80
CA MET A 42 5.61 -13.37 -29.45
C MET A 42 5.47 -12.89 -30.89
N ASN A 43 4.54 -13.49 -31.65
CA ASN A 43 4.36 -13.15 -33.07
C ASN A 43 3.45 -11.94 -33.27
N HIS A 44 2.42 -11.77 -32.43
CA HIS A 44 1.37 -10.77 -32.60
C HIS A 44 1.01 -10.14 -31.25
N PHE A 45 1.96 -9.44 -30.64
CA PHE A 45 1.85 -8.89 -29.28
C PHE A 45 0.58 -8.05 -29.07
N PHE A 46 0.33 -7.08 -29.96
CA PHE A 46 -0.82 -6.17 -29.88
C PHE A 46 -2.14 -6.72 -30.45
N ALA A 47 -2.12 -7.87 -31.14
CA ALA A 47 -3.33 -8.40 -31.79
C ALA A 47 -4.40 -8.81 -30.76
N PHE A 48 -5.64 -8.91 -31.20
CA PHE A 48 -6.67 -9.55 -30.39
C PHE A 48 -6.36 -11.06 -30.23
N PRO A 49 -6.67 -11.70 -29.08
CA PRO A 49 -6.52 -13.14 -28.91
C PRO A 49 -7.34 -13.94 -29.93
N ASN A 50 -6.67 -14.70 -30.80
CA ASN A 50 -7.31 -15.59 -31.77
C ASN A 50 -6.48 -16.88 -31.98
N PRO A 51 -6.91 -18.04 -31.47
CA PRO A 51 -8.12 -18.24 -30.65
C PRO A 51 -7.95 -17.70 -29.22
N ILE A 52 -9.07 -17.35 -28.58
CA ILE A 52 -9.10 -17.05 -27.14
C ILE A 52 -8.88 -18.34 -26.36
N THR A 53 -7.94 -18.35 -25.42
CA THR A 53 -7.71 -19.48 -24.51
C THR A 53 -7.82 -19.08 -23.04
N LEU A 54 -8.33 -19.99 -22.21
CA LEU A 54 -8.33 -19.91 -20.75
C LEU A 54 -7.25 -20.79 -20.12
N ASP A 55 -6.41 -21.44 -20.93
CA ASP A 55 -5.41 -22.40 -20.46
C ASP A 55 -4.37 -21.75 -19.54
N ASN A 56 -4.02 -20.49 -19.81
CA ASN A 56 -3.13 -19.70 -18.95
C ASN A 56 -3.68 -19.56 -17.53
N TYR A 57 -4.98 -19.29 -17.40
CA TYR A 57 -5.65 -19.17 -16.09
C TYR A 57 -5.80 -20.52 -15.40
N LYS A 58 -6.16 -21.58 -16.15
CA LYS A 58 -6.23 -22.95 -15.59
C LYS A 58 -4.89 -23.39 -15.04
N ARG A 59 -3.81 -23.15 -15.79
CA ARG A 59 -2.45 -23.45 -15.36
C ARG A 59 -2.05 -22.60 -14.16
N LEU A 60 -2.29 -21.30 -14.18
CA LEU A 60 -2.02 -20.41 -13.06
C LEU A 60 -2.72 -20.86 -11.76
N LEU A 61 -3.97 -21.32 -11.87
CA LEU A 61 -4.71 -21.89 -10.74
C LEU A 61 -4.09 -23.21 -10.25
N ALA A 62 -3.69 -24.09 -11.18
CA ALA A 62 -3.00 -25.34 -10.85
C ALA A 62 -1.62 -25.10 -10.20
N ASP A 63 -0.93 -24.04 -10.60
CA ASP A 63 0.37 -23.62 -10.04
C ASP A 63 0.23 -22.91 -8.68
N GLY A 64 -0.98 -22.82 -8.13
CA GLY A 64 -1.22 -22.43 -6.74
C GLY A 64 -1.34 -20.93 -6.49
N VAL A 65 -1.67 -20.10 -7.50
CA VAL A 65 -1.84 -18.64 -7.33
C VAL A 65 -2.74 -18.25 -6.16
N GLY A 66 -3.75 -19.07 -5.84
CA GLY A 66 -4.65 -18.86 -4.72
C GLY A 66 -3.93 -18.81 -3.37
N GLY A 67 -2.91 -19.65 -3.17
CA GLY A 67 -2.08 -19.65 -1.97
C GLY A 67 -1.27 -18.36 -1.82
N TYR A 68 -0.63 -17.91 -2.90
CA TYR A 68 0.17 -16.67 -2.88
C TYR A 68 -0.69 -15.42 -2.73
N PHE A 69 -1.89 -15.43 -3.32
CA PHE A 69 -2.91 -14.40 -3.08
C PHE A 69 -3.33 -14.35 -1.61
N TRP A 70 -3.54 -15.53 -0.99
CA TRP A 70 -3.88 -15.63 0.43
C TRP A 70 -2.74 -15.12 1.32
N ASN A 71 -1.49 -15.50 1.04
CA ASN A 71 -0.31 -15.00 1.76
C ASN A 71 -0.25 -13.46 1.71
N SER A 72 -0.36 -12.87 0.52
CA SER A 72 -0.43 -11.41 0.34
C SER A 72 -1.56 -10.78 1.16
N THR A 73 -2.74 -11.38 1.14
CA THR A 73 -3.92 -10.87 1.86
C THR A 73 -3.67 -10.88 3.37
N VAL A 74 -3.23 -12.01 3.92
CA VAL A 74 -3.02 -12.16 5.36
C VAL A 74 -1.87 -11.26 5.83
N ILE A 75 -0.75 -11.20 5.10
CA ILE A 75 0.37 -10.29 5.41
C ILE A 75 -0.11 -8.84 5.43
N THR A 76 -0.83 -8.41 4.40
CA THR A 76 -1.32 -7.03 4.30
C THR A 76 -2.28 -6.69 5.43
N VAL A 77 -3.29 -7.54 5.68
CA VAL A 77 -4.31 -7.30 6.71
C VAL A 77 -3.68 -7.27 8.10
N LEU A 78 -2.85 -8.26 8.45
CA LEU A 78 -2.21 -8.31 9.77
C LEU A 78 -1.27 -7.11 9.97
N SER A 79 -0.50 -6.72 8.94
CA SER A 79 0.41 -5.57 9.04
C SER A 79 -0.35 -4.26 9.23
N VAL A 80 -1.45 -4.05 8.51
CA VAL A 80 -2.32 -2.88 8.70
C VAL A 80 -2.94 -2.88 10.10
N LEU A 81 -3.43 -4.02 10.59
CA LEU A 81 -4.01 -4.11 11.94
C LEU A 81 -2.99 -3.74 13.02
N VAL A 82 -1.75 -4.23 12.90
CA VAL A 82 -0.65 -3.90 13.81
C VAL A 82 -0.29 -2.41 13.73
N VAL A 83 -0.22 -1.83 12.52
CA VAL A 83 -0.04 -0.39 12.32
C VAL A 83 -1.14 0.42 13.02
N MET A 84 -2.41 0.04 12.80
CA MET A 84 -3.59 0.72 13.36
C MET A 84 -3.69 0.57 14.88
N LEU A 85 -3.11 -0.49 15.45
CA LEU A 85 -3.07 -0.71 16.87
C LEU A 85 -2.02 0.18 17.57
N PHE A 86 -0.80 0.26 17.03
CA PHE A 86 0.32 0.89 17.72
C PHE A 86 0.53 2.37 17.35
N ILE A 87 0.47 2.70 16.06
CA ILE A 87 0.91 4.04 15.60
C ILE A 87 -0.05 5.15 16.05
N PRO A 88 -1.39 5.02 15.95
CA PRO A 88 -2.29 6.09 16.41
C PRO A 88 -2.18 6.35 17.92
N ALA A 89 -1.96 5.30 18.72
CA ALA A 89 -1.76 5.43 20.17
C ALA A 89 -0.45 6.18 20.49
N ALA A 90 0.65 5.80 19.83
CA ALA A 90 1.92 6.48 19.97
C ALA A 90 1.83 7.95 19.51
N ALA A 91 1.18 8.21 18.38
CA ALA A 91 0.98 9.55 17.85
C ALA A 91 0.17 10.43 18.80
N TYR A 92 -0.90 9.91 19.41
CA TYR A 92 -1.67 10.64 20.41
C TYR A 92 -0.81 11.04 21.62
N SER A 93 -0.07 10.08 22.18
CA SER A 93 0.82 10.36 23.31
C SER A 93 1.88 11.40 22.96
N ILE A 94 2.45 11.34 21.75
CA ILE A 94 3.45 12.30 21.28
C ILE A 94 2.84 13.68 21.08
N ALA A 95 1.74 13.77 20.33
CA ALA A 95 1.12 15.03 19.94
C ALA A 95 0.75 15.89 21.16
N ARG A 96 0.20 15.27 22.21
CA ARG A 96 -0.22 15.96 23.44
C ARG A 96 0.91 16.30 24.39
N ASN A 97 2.04 15.59 24.35
CA ASN A 97 3.12 15.77 25.33
C ASN A 97 4.38 16.47 24.78
N MET A 98 4.58 16.51 23.46
CA MET A 98 5.82 17.02 22.87
C MET A 98 6.04 18.53 23.05
N SER A 99 4.99 19.32 23.28
CA SER A 99 5.10 20.75 23.60
C SER A 99 5.61 20.99 25.03
N ARG A 100 5.28 20.09 25.96
CA ARG A 100 5.59 20.23 27.40
C ARG A 100 6.85 19.46 27.81
N ARG A 101 7.16 18.35 27.13
CA ARG A 101 8.25 17.44 27.48
C ARG A 101 9.22 17.25 26.32
N LYS A 102 10.46 17.74 26.48
CA LYS A 102 11.52 17.63 25.47
C LYS A 102 11.76 16.20 24.98
N ALA A 103 11.62 15.19 25.85
CA ALA A 103 11.79 13.78 25.49
C ALA A 103 10.83 13.33 24.36
N PHE A 104 9.56 13.75 24.40
CA PHE A 104 8.59 13.43 23.35
C PHE A 104 8.92 14.14 22.03
N ASN A 105 9.41 15.38 22.11
CA ASN A 105 9.85 16.11 20.91
C ASN A 105 11.07 15.44 20.27
N ILE A 106 12.07 15.04 21.07
CA ILE A 106 13.27 14.33 20.58
C ILE A 106 12.86 12.98 19.98
N MET A 107 12.03 12.20 20.66
CA MET A 107 11.55 10.92 20.16
C MET A 107 10.80 11.09 18.83
N TYR A 108 9.91 12.07 18.74
CA TYR A 108 9.21 12.40 17.49
C TYR A 108 10.20 12.74 16.38
N SER A 109 11.16 13.66 16.63
CA SER A 109 12.18 14.04 15.66
C SER A 109 13.00 12.85 15.18
N LEU A 110 13.46 11.98 16.07
CA LEU A 110 14.23 10.78 15.70
C LEU A 110 13.42 9.80 14.85
N LEU A 111 12.13 9.61 15.16
CA LEU A 111 11.27 8.69 14.41
C LEU A 111 10.95 9.23 13.01
N ILE A 112 10.64 10.52 12.86
CA ILE A 112 10.31 11.09 11.55
C ILE A 112 11.54 11.30 10.66
N LEU A 113 12.75 11.39 11.23
CA LEU A 113 14.00 11.40 10.44
C LEU A 113 14.12 10.15 9.56
N GLY A 114 13.48 9.04 9.95
CA GLY A 114 13.38 7.83 9.14
C GLY A 114 12.73 8.03 7.76
N ILE A 115 11.92 9.09 7.55
CA ILE A 115 11.36 9.42 6.23
C ILE A 115 12.47 9.72 5.21
N PHE A 116 13.60 10.28 5.66
CA PHE A 116 14.73 10.63 4.81
C PHE A 116 15.68 9.46 4.55
N VAL A 117 15.49 8.31 5.20
CA VAL A 117 16.36 7.15 5.05
C VAL A 117 15.85 6.29 3.88
N PRO A 118 16.54 6.27 2.73
CA PRO A 118 16.16 5.39 1.64
C PRO A 118 16.36 3.93 2.04
N PHE A 119 15.36 3.08 1.80
CA PHE A 119 15.39 1.66 2.16
C PHE A 119 16.63 0.93 1.61
N GLN A 120 17.12 1.32 0.44
CA GLN A 120 18.28 0.73 -0.22
C GLN A 120 19.55 0.78 0.63
N VAL A 121 19.73 1.80 1.47
CA VAL A 121 20.92 1.96 2.32
C VAL A 121 20.97 0.92 3.45
N ILE A 122 19.80 0.46 3.90
CA ILE A 122 19.66 -0.46 5.04
C ILE A 122 19.23 -1.87 4.62
N MET A 123 19.05 -2.09 3.31
CA MET A 123 18.53 -3.31 2.72
C MET A 123 19.33 -4.57 3.09
N ILE A 124 20.65 -4.53 2.95
CA ILE A 124 21.52 -5.68 3.30
C ILE A 124 21.57 -5.88 4.82
N PRO A 125 21.87 -4.85 5.65
CA PRO A 125 21.91 -5.01 7.10
C PRO A 125 20.61 -5.57 7.69
N ILE A 126 19.45 -5.08 7.26
CA ILE A 126 18.16 -5.53 7.80
C ILE A 126 17.91 -7.00 7.43
N THR A 127 18.21 -7.41 6.20
CA THR A 127 18.03 -8.79 5.75
C THR A 127 18.91 -9.75 6.55
N VAL A 128 20.18 -9.38 6.78
CA VAL A 128 21.11 -10.16 7.60
C VAL A 128 20.63 -10.23 9.05
N MET A 129 20.18 -9.11 9.62
CA MET A 129 19.66 -9.04 10.99
C MET A 129 18.44 -9.96 11.16
N MET A 130 17.45 -9.89 10.26
CA MET A 130 16.26 -10.73 10.32
C MET A 130 16.60 -12.22 10.18
N SER A 131 17.55 -12.56 9.30
CA SER A 131 18.03 -13.94 9.18
C SER A 131 18.72 -14.42 10.45
N LYS A 132 19.53 -13.59 11.12
CA LYS A 132 20.21 -13.94 12.38
C LYS A 132 19.24 -14.08 13.55
N LEU A 133 18.17 -13.29 13.58
CA LEU A 133 17.12 -13.37 14.59
C LEU A 133 16.13 -14.52 14.36
N GLY A 134 16.26 -15.28 13.26
CA GLY A 134 15.27 -16.30 12.89
C GLY A 134 13.91 -15.72 12.47
N LEU A 135 13.87 -14.43 12.11
CA LEU A 135 12.69 -13.70 11.68
C LEU A 135 12.64 -13.52 10.15
N ALA A 136 13.39 -14.31 9.39
CA ALA A 136 13.26 -14.37 7.93
C ALA A 136 12.02 -15.18 7.51
N ASN A 137 10.84 -14.70 7.91
CA ASN A 137 9.55 -15.33 7.71
C ASN A 137 8.43 -14.27 7.72
N MET A 138 7.18 -14.73 7.57
CA MET A 138 5.99 -13.87 7.54
C MET A 138 5.87 -12.92 8.75
N TRP A 139 6.17 -13.38 9.96
CA TRP A 139 6.07 -12.57 11.18
C TRP A 139 7.13 -11.46 11.21
N GLY A 140 8.35 -11.79 10.78
CA GLY A 140 9.38 -10.78 10.62
C GLY A 140 9.03 -9.73 9.59
N LEU A 141 8.41 -10.12 8.47
CA LEU A 141 7.93 -9.17 7.48
C LEU A 141 6.86 -8.22 8.06
N ILE A 142 5.91 -8.73 8.85
CA ILE A 142 4.89 -7.90 9.53
C ILE A 142 5.55 -6.89 10.49
N ILE A 143 6.57 -7.32 11.25
CA ILE A 143 7.33 -6.43 12.15
C ILE A 143 8.05 -5.34 11.35
N LEU A 144 8.66 -5.69 10.21
CA LEU A 144 9.31 -4.72 9.33
C LEU A 144 8.30 -3.72 8.74
N TYR A 145 7.13 -4.18 8.31
CA TYR A 145 6.08 -3.29 7.82
C TYR A 145 5.59 -2.32 8.89
N LEU A 146 5.37 -2.77 10.13
CA LEU A 146 5.12 -1.85 11.24
C LEU A 146 6.26 -0.84 11.38
N THR A 147 7.51 -1.32 11.44
CA THR A 147 8.70 -0.49 11.68
C THR A 147 8.85 0.60 10.62
N TYR A 148 8.73 0.24 9.34
CA TYR A 148 8.88 1.17 8.23
C TYR A 148 7.65 2.04 7.99
N ALA A 149 6.47 1.64 8.47
CA ALA A 149 5.30 2.51 8.48
C ALA A 149 5.38 3.63 9.53
N ILE A 150 6.17 3.46 10.61
CA ILE A 150 6.26 4.44 11.71
C ILE A 150 6.59 5.85 11.22
N PRO A 151 7.69 6.14 10.50
CA PRO A 151 8.10 7.52 10.25
C PRO A 151 7.01 8.35 9.56
N GLN A 152 6.45 7.86 8.46
CA GLN A 152 5.42 8.54 7.68
C GLN A 152 4.05 8.51 8.39
N THR A 153 3.62 7.35 8.89
CA THR A 153 2.28 7.21 9.49
C THR A 153 2.19 7.98 10.81
N LEU A 154 3.26 7.97 11.61
CA LEU A 154 3.34 8.77 12.84
C LEU A 154 3.33 10.26 12.54
N PHE A 155 4.07 10.73 11.53
CA PHE A 155 4.05 12.12 11.09
C PHE A 155 2.62 12.57 10.72
N LEU A 156 1.90 11.77 9.93
CA LEU A 156 0.52 12.06 9.55
C LEU A 156 -0.41 12.14 10.76
N TYR A 157 -0.39 11.15 11.65
CA TYR A 157 -1.26 11.17 12.83
C TYR A 157 -0.92 12.33 13.79
N VAL A 158 0.35 12.58 14.08
CA VAL A 158 0.76 13.68 14.97
C VAL A 158 0.32 15.03 14.39
N GLY A 159 0.54 15.24 13.09
CA GLY A 159 0.08 16.46 12.41
C GLY A 159 -1.43 16.64 12.49
N TYR A 160 -2.20 15.58 12.21
CA TYR A 160 -3.65 15.63 12.24
C TYR A 160 -4.21 15.84 13.64
N ILE A 161 -3.67 15.15 14.66
CA ILE A 161 -4.11 15.33 16.04
C ILE A 161 -3.89 16.78 16.48
N LYS A 162 -2.72 17.36 16.16
CA LYS A 162 -2.42 18.76 16.50
C LYS A 162 -3.30 19.77 15.78
N LEU A 163 -3.62 19.54 14.51
CA LEU A 163 -4.35 20.50 13.68
C LEU A 163 -5.87 20.36 13.80
N SER A 164 -6.38 19.15 14.01
CA SER A 164 -7.81 18.83 13.86
C SER A 164 -8.49 18.35 15.15
N VAL A 165 -7.74 18.02 16.21
CA VAL A 165 -8.32 17.54 17.48
C VAL A 165 -7.99 18.52 18.62
N PRO A 166 -8.94 19.38 19.05
CA PRO A 166 -8.71 20.34 20.13
C PRO A 166 -8.24 19.69 21.43
N ASP A 167 -7.32 20.34 22.15
CA ASP A 167 -6.86 19.90 23.48
C ASP A 167 -8.00 19.93 24.53
N SER A 168 -9.02 20.78 24.32
CA SER A 168 -10.18 20.91 25.24
C SER A 168 -10.99 19.62 25.40
N LEU A 169 -10.91 18.69 24.45
CA LEU A 169 -11.54 17.38 24.57
C LEU A 169 -10.85 16.50 25.60
N ASP A 170 -9.53 16.59 25.69
CA ASP A 170 -8.74 15.89 26.70
C ASP A 170 -9.00 16.47 28.09
N GLU A 171 -9.15 17.79 28.19
CA GLU A 171 -9.48 18.52 29.42
C GLU A 171 -10.90 18.19 29.90
N ALA A 172 -11.89 18.20 29.02
CA ALA A 172 -13.26 17.84 29.34
C ALA A 172 -13.36 16.38 29.84
N ALA A 173 -12.70 15.45 29.15
CA ALA A 173 -12.67 14.05 29.56
C ALA A 173 -11.98 13.85 30.92
N GLU A 174 -10.93 14.64 31.21
CA GLU A 174 -10.25 14.62 32.51
C GLU A 174 -11.12 15.18 33.64
N ILE A 175 -11.90 16.24 33.37
CA ILE A 175 -12.91 16.79 34.31
C ILE A 175 -13.99 15.75 34.61
N ASP A 176 -14.41 14.97 33.61
CA ASP A 176 -15.37 13.87 33.76
C ASP A 176 -14.75 12.60 34.41
N GLY A 177 -13.47 12.64 34.78
CA GLY A 177 -12.78 11.54 35.46
C GLY A 177 -12.34 10.38 34.54
N ALA A 178 -12.35 10.57 33.22
CA ALA A 178 -11.83 9.58 32.28
C ALA A 178 -10.30 9.53 32.33
N ASP A 179 -9.74 8.32 32.44
CA ASP A 179 -8.31 8.10 32.32
C ASP A 179 -7.84 8.25 30.86
N LYS A 180 -6.54 8.48 30.66
CA LYS A 180 -5.98 8.74 29.32
C LYS A 180 -6.24 7.62 28.32
N LEU A 181 -6.31 6.36 28.76
CA LEU A 181 -6.63 5.23 27.88
C LEU A 181 -8.11 5.25 27.46
N THR A 182 -9.03 5.57 28.38
CA THR A 182 -10.45 5.74 28.06
C THR A 182 -10.66 6.92 27.11
N THR A 183 -10.03 8.07 27.38
CA THR A 183 -10.08 9.24 26.49
C THR A 183 -9.60 8.89 25.09
N TYR A 184 -8.45 8.21 24.98
CA TYR A 184 -7.94 7.75 23.69
C TYR A 184 -8.94 6.83 22.97
N ARG A 185 -9.41 5.77 23.63
CA ARG A 185 -10.25 4.73 22.98
C ARG A 185 -11.65 5.22 22.61
N LYS A 186 -12.28 6.03 23.47
CA LYS A 186 -13.69 6.42 23.31
C LYS A 186 -13.87 7.75 22.59
N ILE A 187 -12.88 8.65 22.64
CA ILE A 187 -13.00 10.01 22.10
C ILE A 187 -12.03 10.20 20.95
N ILE A 188 -10.72 10.10 21.21
CA ILE A 188 -9.71 10.48 20.23
C ILE A 188 -9.69 9.52 19.04
N PHE A 189 -9.62 8.21 19.28
CA PHE A 189 -9.54 7.21 18.21
C PHE A 189 -10.77 7.29 17.26
N PRO A 190 -12.03 7.34 17.72
CA PRO A 190 -13.17 7.54 16.82
C PRO A 190 -13.16 8.88 16.05
N MET A 191 -12.54 9.93 16.59
CA MET A 191 -12.39 11.20 15.88
C MET A 191 -11.33 11.16 14.78
N LEU A 192 -10.38 10.24 14.87
CA LEU A 192 -9.33 10.04 13.87
C LEU A 192 -9.81 9.26 12.64
N LYS A 193 -11.11 8.94 12.51
CA LYS A 193 -11.69 8.20 11.37
C LYS A 193 -11.20 8.65 9.99
N PRO A 194 -11.13 9.96 9.64
CA PRO A 194 -10.60 10.38 8.35
C PRO A 194 -9.12 9.99 8.18
N MET A 195 -8.32 10.17 9.22
CA MET A 195 -6.91 9.80 9.21
C MET A 195 -6.71 8.28 9.18
N HIS A 196 -7.55 7.51 9.89
CA HIS A 196 -7.58 6.04 9.80
C HIS A 196 -7.77 5.57 8.37
N ALA A 197 -8.72 6.15 7.63
CA ALA A 197 -8.94 5.83 6.23
C ALA A 197 -7.69 6.14 5.39
N THR A 198 -7.10 7.33 5.54
CA THR A 198 -5.88 7.72 4.83
C THR A 198 -4.74 6.74 5.09
N THR A 199 -4.45 6.43 6.35
CA THR A 199 -3.31 5.57 6.70
C THR A 199 -3.55 4.11 6.36
N LEU A 200 -4.80 3.64 6.46
CA LEU A 200 -5.17 2.29 6.04
C LEU A 200 -4.89 2.13 4.55
N ILE A 201 -5.31 3.09 3.73
CA ILE A 201 -5.18 3.00 2.27
C ILE A 201 -3.71 3.08 1.85
N ILE A 202 -2.96 4.04 2.39
CA ILE A 202 -1.53 4.19 2.08
C ILE A 202 -0.76 2.92 2.44
N ASN A 203 -0.93 2.41 3.66
CA ASN A 203 -0.19 1.24 4.13
C ASN A 203 -0.68 -0.06 3.47
N ALA A 204 -1.99 -0.25 3.29
CA ALA A 204 -2.52 -1.45 2.61
C ALA A 204 -2.06 -1.52 1.15
N LEU A 205 -2.11 -0.41 0.42
CA LEU A 205 -1.62 -0.37 -0.96
C LEU A 205 -0.11 -0.63 -1.02
N TRP A 206 0.66 -0.05 -0.10
CA TRP A 206 2.09 -0.33 -0.05
C TRP A 206 2.37 -1.80 0.24
N PHE A 207 1.87 -2.37 1.34
CA PHE A 207 2.17 -3.74 1.74
C PHE A 207 1.70 -4.77 0.69
N TRP A 208 0.58 -4.50 0.02
CA TRP A 208 0.08 -5.35 -1.05
C TRP A 208 1.00 -5.35 -2.29
N ASN A 209 1.47 -4.17 -2.70
CA ASN A 209 2.30 -4.01 -3.90
C ASN A 209 3.80 -4.21 -3.64
N ASP A 210 4.20 -4.31 -2.38
CA ASP A 210 5.60 -4.43 -2.04
C ASP A 210 6.16 -5.78 -2.52
N PHE A 211 7.30 -5.68 -3.19
CA PHE A 211 8.04 -6.79 -3.75
C PHE A 211 9.38 -6.95 -3.03
N MET A 212 10.01 -5.84 -2.63
CA MET A 212 11.41 -5.85 -2.26
C MET A 212 11.64 -6.48 -0.89
N LEU A 213 10.84 -6.15 0.13
CA LEU A 213 10.96 -6.83 1.44
C LEU A 213 10.58 -8.32 1.36
N PRO A 214 9.47 -8.72 0.70
CA PRO A 214 9.19 -10.13 0.46
C PRO A 214 10.33 -10.88 -0.22
N LEU A 215 10.95 -10.30 -1.26
CA LEU A 215 12.09 -10.91 -1.95
C LEU A 215 13.26 -11.19 -1.00
N LEU A 216 13.53 -10.27 -0.06
CA LEU A 216 14.65 -10.41 0.86
C LEU A 216 14.36 -11.35 2.03
N ILE A 217 13.11 -11.34 2.51
CA ILE A 217 12.72 -11.99 3.77
C ILE A 217 12.05 -13.35 3.55
N LEU A 218 11.28 -13.51 2.49
CA LEU A 218 10.43 -14.69 2.25
C LEU A 218 10.94 -15.58 1.12
N ASN A 219 11.85 -15.12 0.27
CA ASN A 219 12.21 -15.85 -0.96
C ASN A 219 12.91 -17.20 -0.74
N LYS A 220 13.36 -17.50 0.48
CA LYS A 220 13.95 -18.80 0.82
C LYS A 220 12.93 -19.94 0.86
N ASP A 221 11.65 -19.63 1.09
CA ASP A 221 10.57 -20.61 1.13
C ASP A 221 9.46 -20.18 0.16
N SER A 222 9.29 -20.93 -0.92
CA SER A 222 8.28 -20.61 -1.93
C SER A 222 6.86 -20.64 -1.38
N SER A 223 6.58 -21.47 -0.37
CA SER A 223 5.25 -21.55 0.24
C SER A 223 4.81 -20.24 0.93
N MET A 224 5.77 -19.37 1.28
CA MET A 224 5.51 -18.08 1.93
C MET A 224 5.41 -16.90 0.98
N TRP A 225 5.58 -17.10 -0.34
CA TRP A 225 5.62 -15.98 -1.27
C TRP A 225 4.34 -15.15 -1.26
N THR A 226 4.50 -13.83 -1.31
CA THR A 226 3.43 -12.89 -1.63
C THR A 226 3.12 -12.97 -3.13
N LEU A 227 1.94 -12.51 -3.54
CA LEU A 227 1.54 -12.47 -4.95
C LEU A 227 2.56 -11.73 -5.84
N PRO A 228 3.08 -10.52 -5.50
CA PRO A 228 4.14 -9.89 -6.31
C PRO A 228 5.43 -10.71 -6.39
N LEU A 229 5.84 -11.35 -5.28
CA LEU A 229 7.03 -12.19 -5.25
C LEU A 229 6.86 -13.46 -6.09
N PHE A 230 5.67 -14.06 -6.03
CA PHE A 230 5.27 -15.17 -6.89
C PHE A 230 5.32 -14.74 -8.35
N GLN A 231 4.68 -13.63 -8.72
CA GLN A 231 4.68 -13.13 -10.10
C GLN A 231 6.10 -12.93 -10.68
N TYR A 232 7.01 -12.40 -9.86
CA TYR A 232 8.42 -12.26 -10.21
C TYR A 232 9.10 -13.62 -10.47
N ASN A 233 9.00 -14.54 -9.50
CA ASN A 233 9.60 -15.87 -9.63
C ASN A 233 8.95 -16.70 -10.74
N TYR A 234 7.64 -16.55 -10.95
CA TYR A 234 6.87 -17.24 -11.97
C TYR A 234 7.36 -16.84 -13.37
N SER A 235 7.59 -15.54 -13.59
CA SER A 235 8.17 -15.05 -14.83
C SER A 235 9.62 -15.53 -15.06
N GLY A 236 10.37 -15.75 -13.98
CA GLY A 236 11.76 -16.24 -14.04
C GLY A 236 11.89 -17.75 -14.21
N GLN A 237 11.04 -18.56 -13.58
CA GLN A 237 11.10 -20.03 -13.66
C GLN A 237 10.69 -20.54 -15.03
N TYR A 238 9.67 -19.94 -15.63
CA TYR A 238 9.22 -20.30 -16.97
C TYR A 238 9.84 -19.37 -18.01
N PHE A 239 11.18 -19.36 -18.10
CA PHE A 239 11.88 -18.68 -19.20
C PHE A 239 11.15 -18.97 -20.52
N ASN A 240 10.59 -17.92 -21.13
CA ASN A 240 9.80 -17.94 -22.36
C ASN A 240 8.31 -18.29 -22.27
N ASP A 241 7.68 -18.43 -21.11
CA ASP A 241 6.22 -18.67 -21.01
C ASP A 241 5.43 -17.45 -20.51
N TYR A 242 5.13 -16.56 -21.46
CA TYR A 242 4.52 -15.27 -21.16
C TYR A 242 3.03 -15.37 -20.82
N GLY A 243 2.29 -16.31 -21.42
CA GLY A 243 0.83 -16.38 -21.27
C GLY A 243 0.37 -16.50 -19.80
N PRO A 244 0.83 -17.52 -19.06
CA PRO A 244 0.52 -17.67 -17.64
C PRO A 244 1.00 -16.48 -16.80
N SER A 245 2.16 -15.90 -17.12
CA SER A 245 2.69 -14.71 -16.43
C SER A 245 1.77 -13.50 -16.60
N PHE A 246 1.28 -13.24 -17.82
CA PHE A 246 0.27 -12.20 -18.05
C PHE A 246 -1.05 -12.47 -17.31
N ALA A 247 -1.50 -13.72 -17.25
CA ALA A 247 -2.66 -14.08 -16.43
C ALA A 247 -2.43 -13.79 -14.94
N SER A 248 -1.22 -14.03 -14.42
CA SER A 248 -0.86 -13.70 -13.04
C SER A 248 -0.92 -12.19 -12.77
N TYR A 249 -0.51 -11.35 -13.73
CA TYR A 249 -0.61 -9.89 -13.62
C TYR A 249 -2.07 -9.41 -13.58
N ILE A 250 -2.96 -10.05 -14.34
CA ILE A 250 -4.39 -9.76 -14.29
C ILE A 250 -4.97 -10.00 -12.90
N VAL A 251 -4.58 -11.08 -12.21
CA VAL A 251 -4.98 -11.30 -10.81
C VAL A 251 -4.55 -10.13 -9.92
N GLY A 252 -3.32 -9.65 -10.05
CA GLY A 252 -2.82 -8.47 -9.33
C GLY A 252 -3.61 -7.19 -9.63
N ILE A 253 -3.84 -6.90 -10.92
CA ILE A 253 -4.56 -5.70 -11.39
C ILE A 253 -6.02 -5.70 -10.92
N ILE A 254 -6.71 -6.84 -11.03
CA ILE A 254 -8.08 -6.98 -10.54
C ILE A 254 -8.13 -6.71 -9.03
N THR A 255 -7.15 -7.23 -8.29
CA THR A 255 -7.13 -7.07 -6.83
C THR A 255 -6.99 -5.61 -6.42
N ILE A 256 -5.99 -4.90 -6.97
CA ILE A 256 -5.79 -3.49 -6.63
C ILE A 256 -6.97 -2.62 -7.09
N THR A 257 -7.60 -2.98 -8.21
CA THR A 257 -8.79 -2.29 -8.72
C THR A 257 -9.98 -2.48 -7.79
N ILE A 258 -10.25 -3.70 -7.32
CA ILE A 258 -11.33 -3.98 -6.36
C ILE A 258 -11.08 -3.21 -5.06
N VAL A 259 -9.86 -3.28 -4.51
CA VAL A 259 -9.47 -2.55 -3.31
C VAL A 259 -9.69 -1.04 -3.51
N TYR A 260 -9.20 -0.47 -4.61
CA TYR A 260 -9.40 0.94 -4.93
C TYR A 260 -10.89 1.32 -5.02
N LEU A 261 -11.72 0.52 -5.70
CA LEU A 261 -13.15 0.79 -5.85
C LEU A 261 -13.90 0.79 -4.50
N ILE A 262 -13.47 -0.04 -3.55
CA ILE A 262 -14.00 -0.08 -2.18
C ILE A 262 -13.58 1.17 -1.40
N PHE A 263 -12.31 1.59 -1.52
CA PHE A 263 -11.75 2.65 -0.68
C PHE A 263 -11.85 4.08 -1.26
N GLN A 264 -12.06 4.25 -2.58
CA GLN A 264 -12.05 5.55 -3.26
C GLN A 264 -12.94 6.62 -2.61
N LYS A 265 -14.13 6.23 -2.10
CA LYS A 265 -15.08 7.16 -1.45
C LYS A 265 -14.50 7.77 -0.17
N HIS A 266 -13.65 7.03 0.54
CA HIS A 266 -13.02 7.47 1.78
C HIS A 266 -11.78 8.33 1.51
N ILE A 267 -11.04 8.07 0.41
CA ILE A 267 -9.91 8.92 -0.03
C ILE A 267 -10.38 10.34 -0.31
N ILE A 268 -11.48 10.48 -1.06
CA ILE A 268 -12.00 11.78 -1.51
C ILE A 268 -12.51 12.60 -0.32
N ALA A 269 -13.19 11.98 0.64
CA ALA A 269 -13.73 12.65 1.82
C ALA A 269 -12.64 13.22 2.76
N GLY A 270 -11.47 12.57 2.84
CA GLY A 270 -10.35 13.04 3.65
C GLY A 270 -9.71 14.33 3.12
N MET A 271 -9.64 14.48 1.79
CA MET A 271 -9.07 15.66 1.13
C MET A 271 -10.03 16.86 1.15
N SER A 272 -11.34 16.63 0.98
CA SER A 272 -12.32 17.70 0.91
C SER A 272 -12.48 18.45 2.24
N ASN A 273 -12.32 17.78 3.38
CA ASN A 273 -12.49 18.42 4.69
C ASN A 273 -11.26 19.23 5.14
N GLY A 274 -10.09 19.02 4.53
CA GLY A 274 -8.88 19.80 4.81
C GLY A 274 -8.76 21.10 4.02
N ALA A 275 -9.52 21.26 2.93
CA ALA A 275 -9.43 22.41 2.03
C ALA A 275 -10.41 23.55 2.34
N VAL A 276 -11.37 23.33 3.25
CA VAL A 276 -12.43 24.32 3.57
C VAL A 276 -12.20 24.99 4.93
N LYS A 277 -10.95 25.15 5.36
CA LYS A 277 -10.61 26.04 6.49
C LYS A 277 -9.41 26.90 6.17
#